data_AF-A0A428N8Y8-F1
#
_entry.id   AF-A0A428N8Y8-F1
#
_cell.length_a   1.000
_cell.length_b   1.000
_cell.length_c   1.000
_cell.angle_alpha   90.00
_cell.angle_beta   90.00
_cell.angle_gamma   90.00
#
_symmetry.space_group_name_H-M   'P 1'
#
loop_
_entity.id
_entity.type
_entity.pdbx_description
1 polymer ?
#
loop_
_entity_poly.entity_id
_entity_poly.type
_entity_poly.pdbx_seq_one_letter_code
_entity_poly.pdbx_strand_id
1 'polypeptide(L)' 'MDHQLSSEESVPAQVHLMQKERSLDAGSAVTMTVRSSAHEKITPLDTDKITDGVYETSVEFPKDGVYYLEAITKASD' A
#
# COMPACT_ATOMS: atom_id res chain seq x y z
N MET A 1 -4.32 -19.73 20.63
CA MET A 1 -3.12 -19.68 19.78
C MET A 1 -2.96 -18.23 19.41
N ASP A 2 -1.95 -17.58 19.97
CA ASP A 2 -1.69 -16.16 19.72
C ASP A 2 -0.88 -16.09 18.42
N HIS A 3 -1.48 -15.51 17.37
CA HIS A 3 -0.79 -15.24 16.12
C HIS A 3 0.14 -14.05 16.33
N GLN A 4 1.33 -14.31 16.84
CA GLN A 4 2.40 -13.34 16.88
C GLN A 4 3.01 -13.28 15.48
N LEU A 5 2.81 -12.14 14.80
CA LEU A 5 3.45 -11.86 13.53
C LEU A 5 4.97 -11.84 13.76
N SER A 6 5.76 -12.52 12.93
CA SER A 6 7.22 -12.53 13.06
C SER A 6 7.82 -11.30 12.37
N SER A 7 8.99 -10.84 12.81
CA SER A 7 9.67 -9.61 12.32
C SER A 7 10.17 -9.68 10.86
N GLU A 8 9.79 -10.73 10.12
CA GLU A 8 10.12 -10.95 8.71
C GLU A 8 8.86 -11.30 7.90
N GLU A 9 7.68 -11.05 8.46
CA GLU A 9 6.41 -11.42 7.83
C GLU A 9 5.99 -10.35 6.81
N SER A 10 5.82 -10.80 5.57
CA SER A 10 5.28 -9.97 4.50
C SER A 10 3.77 -9.90 4.62
N VAL A 11 3.23 -8.69 4.77
CA VAL A 11 1.79 -8.46 4.93
C VAL A 11 1.21 -8.00 3.60
N PRO A 12 0.26 -8.76 3.01
CA PRO A 12 -0.38 -8.34 1.77
C PRO A 12 -1.27 -7.12 2.03
N ALA A 13 -1.23 -6.15 1.11
CA ALA A 13 -2.03 -4.95 1.15
C ALA A 13 -2.64 -4.65 -0.23
N GLN A 14 -3.87 -4.13 -0.22
CA GLN A 14 -4.62 -3.83 -1.43
C GLN A 14 -5.28 -2.44 -1.32
N VAL A 15 -5.23 -1.66 -2.40
CA VAL A 15 -5.88 -0.35 -2.53
C VAL A 15 -6.84 -0.38 -3.71
N HIS A 16 -8.07 0.07 -3.46
CA HIS A 16 -9.12 0.20 -4.47
C HIS A 16 -9.35 1.67 -4.78
N LEU A 17 -9.03 2.09 -6.01
CA LEU A 17 -9.28 3.45 -6.46
C LEU A 17 -10.65 3.54 -7.14
N MET A 18 -11.57 4.28 -6.52
CA MET A 18 -12.97 4.41 -6.94
C MET A 18 -13.34 5.87 -7.21
N GLN A 19 -14.11 6.13 -8.27
CA GLN A 19 -14.74 7.42 -8.56
C GLN A 19 -16.23 7.24 -8.81
N LYS A 20 -17.06 7.94 -8.02
CA LYS A 20 -18.53 7.85 -8.12
C LYS A 20 -19.00 6.38 -8.18
N GLU A 21 -18.48 5.56 -7.27
CA GLU A 21 -18.81 4.13 -7.13
C GLU A 21 -18.38 3.24 -8.30
N ARG A 22 -17.56 3.75 -9.23
CA ARG A 22 -16.95 2.97 -10.31
C ARG A 22 -15.45 2.88 -10.13
N SER A 23 -14.87 1.73 -10.45
CA SER A 23 -13.42 1.58 -10.53
C SER A 23 -12.82 2.61 -11.46
N LEU A 24 -11.79 3.30 -10.98
CA LEU A 24 -11.06 4.31 -11.75
C LEU A 24 -9.91 3.59 -12.47
N ASP A 25 -10.12 3.26 -13.74
CA ASP A 25 -9.06 2.65 -14.56
C ASP A 25 -8.11 3.68 -15.20
N ALA A 26 -8.30 4.97 -14.88
CA ALA A 26 -7.46 6.03 -15.42
C ALA A 26 -6.00 5.72 -15.10
N GLY A 27 -5.08 5.98 -16.05
CA GLY A 27 -3.63 5.81 -15.90
C GLY A 27 -2.98 6.65 -14.79
N SER A 28 -3.74 7.04 -13.77
CA SER A 28 -3.30 7.56 -12.48
C SER A 28 -2.46 6.48 -11.80
N ALA A 29 -1.15 6.67 -11.81
CA ALA A 29 -0.25 5.88 -10.99
C ALA A 29 -0.58 6.16 -9.51
N VAL A 30 -1.01 5.12 -8.79
CA VAL A 30 -1.03 5.13 -7.33
C VAL A 30 0.37 4.79 -6.87
N THR A 31 0.98 5.67 -6.07
CA THR A 31 2.24 5.35 -5.39
C THR A 31 1.91 4.96 -3.97
N MET A 32 2.33 3.77 -3.55
CA MET A 32 2.19 3.30 -2.17
C MET A 32 3.51 3.42 -1.43
N THR A 33 3.47 3.84 -0.17
CA THR A 33 4.66 4.01 0.68
C THR A 33 4.34 3.60 2.11
N VAL A 34 5.26 2.90 2.75
CA VAL A 34 5.14 2.52 4.15
C VAL A 34 5.92 3.50 5.01
N ARG A 35 5.28 3.99 6.06
CA ARG A 35 5.89 4.88 7.05
C ARG A 35 5.81 4.25 8.43
N SER A 36 6.87 4.39 9.21
CA SER A 36 6.82 4.08 10.64
C SER A 36 6.04 5.17 11.40
N SER A 37 5.69 4.89 12.65
CA SER A 37 5.10 5.90 13.56
C SER A 37 5.99 7.11 13.83
N ALA A 38 7.31 6.97 13.63
CA ALA A 38 8.26 8.07 13.65
C ALA A 38 8.26 8.90 12.36
N HIS A 39 7.35 8.63 11.41
CA HIS A 39 7.27 9.23 10.08
C HIS A 39 8.48 8.97 9.17
N GLU A 40 9.32 8.01 9.53
CA GLU A 40 10.41 7.56 8.68
C GLU A 40 9.83 6.80 7.49
N LYS A 41 10.18 7.22 6.27
CA LYS A 41 9.83 6.49 5.05
C LYS A 41 10.70 5.25 4.98
N ILE A 42 10.06 4.08 4.98
CA ILE A 42 10.78 2.81 5.02
C ILE A 42 11.12 2.40 3.59
N THR A 43 10.13 2.33 2.70
CA THR A 43 10.35 1.94 1.30
C THR A 43 9.18 2.39 0.42
N PRO A 44 9.43 2.98 -0.77
CA PRO A 44 8.42 3.04 -1.81
C PRO A 44 8.12 1.62 -2.28
N LEU A 45 6.84 1.25 -2.32
CA LEU A 45 6.46 -0.09 -2.72
C LEU A 45 6.30 -0.15 -4.23
N ASP A 46 6.88 -1.17 -4.85
CA ASP A 46 6.47 -1.57 -6.18
C ASP A 46 5.00 -2.03 -6.08
N THR A 47 4.16 -1.42 -6.91
CA THR A 47 2.72 -1.67 -6.93
C THR A 47 2.39 -2.28 -8.26
N ASP A 48 1.94 -3.53 -8.23
CA ASP A 48 1.40 -4.15 -9.42
C ASP A 48 -0.04 -3.68 -9.55
N LYS A 49 -0.32 -2.94 -10.64
CA LYS A 49 -1.71 -2.69 -11.05
C LYS A 49 -2.24 -4.01 -11.59
N ILE A 50 -3.18 -4.61 -10.87
CA ILE A 50 -3.72 -5.92 -11.26
C ILE A 50 -4.80 -5.73 -12.31
N THR A 51 -5.89 -5.04 -11.98
CA THR A 51 -7.05 -4.82 -12.85
C THR A 51 -7.95 -3.73 -12.28
N ASP A 52 -8.68 -2.97 -13.10
CA ASP A 52 -9.82 -2.12 -12.71
C ASP A 52 -9.63 -1.28 -11.43
N GLY A 53 -8.56 -0.48 -11.37
CA GLY A 53 -8.30 0.43 -10.24
C GLY A 53 -7.89 -0.28 -8.93
N VAL A 54 -7.59 -1.58 -8.98
CA VAL A 54 -7.06 -2.36 -7.86
C VAL A 54 -5.53 -2.46 -7.95
N TYR A 55 -4.88 -2.06 -6.86
CA TYR A 55 -3.43 -2.08 -6.70
C TYR A 55 -3.09 -2.99 -5.52
N GLU A 56 -2.19 -3.95 -5.75
CA GLU A 56 -1.71 -4.85 -4.70
C GLU A 56 -0.23 -4.65 -4.46
N THR A 57 0.17 -4.93 -3.23
CA THR A 57 1.57 -4.92 -2.82
C THR A 57 1.74 -5.80 -1.59
N SER A 58 3.00 -6.14 -1.28
CA SER A 58 3.37 -6.87 -0.09
C SER A 58 4.33 -6.01 0.73
N VAL A 59 4.02 -5.83 2.00
CA VAL A 59 4.79 -4.97 2.90
C VAL A 59 5.59 -5.80 3.87
N GLU A 60 6.91 -5.63 3.85
CA GLU A 60 7.79 -6.19 4.86
C GLU A 60 7.97 -5.19 6.01
N PHE A 61 7.72 -5.65 7.23
CA PHE A 61 7.91 -4.85 8.43
C PHE A 61 9.18 -5.29 9.15
N PRO A 62 10.24 -4.46 9.19
CA PRO A 62 11.54 -4.91 9.69
C PRO A 62 11.58 -5.12 11.22
N LYS A 63 10.60 -4.61 11.97
CA LYS A 63 10.53 -4.64 13.44
C LYS A 63 9.07 -4.56 13.91
N ASP A 64 8.84 -4.87 15.18
CA ASP A 64 7.54 -4.62 15.82
C ASP A 64 7.27 -3.12 15.96
N GLY A 65 6.06 -2.69 15.60
CA GLY A 65 5.69 -1.29 15.68
C GLY A 65 4.34 -0.95 15.04
N VAL A 66 4.02 0.34 15.06
CA VAL A 66 2.87 0.89 14.33
C VAL A 66 3.37 1.48 13.02
N TYR A 67 2.75 1.06 11.93
CA TYR A 67 3.08 1.47 10.57
C TYR A 67 1.84 2.01 9.85
N TYR A 68 2.08 2.89 8.89
CA TYR A 68 1.05 3.49 8.06
C TYR A 68 1.34 3.19 6.60
N LEU A 69 0.31 2.76 5.88
CA LEU A 69 0.33 2.64 4.43
C LEU A 69 -0.25 3.91 3.82
N GLU A 70 0.58 4.67 3.13
CA GLU A 70 0.20 5.90 2.44
C GLU A 70 0.02 5.59 0.96
N ALA A 71 -1.16 5.87 0.40
CA ALA A 71 -1.45 5.76 -1.03
C ALA A 71 -1.67 7.15 -1.62
N ILE A 72 -0.85 7.53 -2.61
CA ILE A 72 -0.90 8.84 -3.26
C ILE A 72 -1.31 8.64 -4.71
N THR A 73 -2.43 9.24 -5.10
CA THR A 73 -2.86 9.32 -6.50
C THR A 73 -2.24 10.56 -7.14
N LYS A 74 -1.52 10.42 -8.26
CA LYS A 74 -1.26 11.58 -9.12
C LYS A 74 -2.53 11.87 -9.92
N ALA A 75 -3.10 13.06 -9.73
CA ALA A 75 -4.14 13.54 -10.63
C ALA A 75 -3.53 13.62 -12.04
N SER A 76 -4.18 12.99 -13.00
CA SER A 76 -3.88 13.18 -14.42
C SER A 76 -4.26 14.63 -14.77
N ASP A 77 -3.33 15.39 -15.36
CA ASP A 77 -3.59 16.70 -15.99
C ASP A 77 -4.63 16.58 -17.12
#